data_AF-A0A951QPY3-F1
#
_entry.id   AF-A0A951QPY3-F1
#
_cell.length_a   1.000
_cell.length_b   1.000
_cell.length_c   1.000
_cell.angle_alpha   90.00
_cell.angle_beta   90.00
_cell.angle_gamma   90.00
#
_symmetry.space_group_name_H-M   'P 1'
#
loop_
_entity.id
_entity.type
_entity.pdbx_description
1 polymer ?
#
loop_
_entity_poly.entity_id
_entity_poly.type
_entity_poly.pdbx_seq_one_letter_code
_entity_poly.pdbx_strand_id
1 'polypeptide(L)'
;MSCTVGNSYIVKSGDTLFIIAQQQLGDGNRWREIKKPDGTSFTDQDASNLLVGQEICIPGSISPPPPSGNQIKLEARFYSMEETRCHTPASGVHGVTLRAALAGQWQSQCQGQSVGRLQCAVDPNVIPLLTNFTLMLWDGRQVPAAALDIGTAILGKKIDIFVDTVQEAINLGVQPVTAIL
;
A
#
# COMPACT_ATOMS: atom_id res chain seq x y z
N MET A 1 -10.17 -12.52 -18.94
CA MET A 1 -11.26 -11.69 -19.48
C MET A 1 -11.51 -10.62 -18.45
N SER A 2 -11.29 -9.36 -18.83
CA SER A 2 -11.46 -8.20 -17.95
C SER A 2 -12.93 -8.10 -17.53
N CYS A 3 -13.18 -7.97 -16.23
CA CYS A 3 -14.50 -7.93 -15.62
C CYS A 3 -15.52 -7.10 -16.41
N THR A 4 -16.66 -7.71 -16.77
CA THR A 4 -17.75 -7.03 -17.51
C THR A 4 -18.37 -5.89 -16.71
N VAL A 5 -18.33 -5.98 -15.36
CA VAL A 5 -18.81 -4.95 -14.43
C VAL A 5 -17.93 -4.96 -13.18
N GLY A 6 -17.30 -3.83 -12.85
CA GLY A 6 -16.45 -3.67 -11.66
C GLY A 6 -14.94 -3.73 -11.94
N ASN A 7 -14.13 -3.70 -10.88
CA ASN A 7 -12.67 -3.80 -10.99
C ASN A 7 -12.19 -5.24 -10.80
N SER A 8 -11.10 -5.61 -11.48
CA SER A 8 -10.43 -6.90 -11.26
C SER A 8 -9.56 -6.86 -10.01
N TYR A 9 -9.62 -7.92 -9.23
CA TYR A 9 -8.78 -8.14 -8.06
C TYR A 9 -8.13 -9.52 -8.15
N ILE A 10 -6.85 -9.61 -7.79
CA ILE A 10 -6.11 -10.87 -7.73
C ILE A 10 -6.02 -11.31 -6.28
N VAL A 11 -6.61 -12.47 -5.96
CA VAL A 11 -6.67 -13.05 -4.62
C VAL A 11 -5.26 -13.29 -4.09
N LYS A 12 -5.02 -12.90 -2.83
CA LYS A 12 -3.74 -13.03 -2.12
C LYS A 12 -3.84 -14.10 -1.04
N SER A 13 -2.67 -14.53 -0.56
CA SER A 13 -2.62 -15.52 0.53
C SER A 13 -3.28 -14.97 1.79
N GLY A 14 -4.25 -15.71 2.34
CA GLY A 14 -5.03 -15.31 3.51
C GLY A 14 -6.31 -14.52 3.19
N ASP A 15 -6.57 -14.21 1.92
CA ASP A 15 -7.83 -13.58 1.53
C ASP A 15 -9.01 -14.57 1.62
N THR A 16 -10.15 -14.03 1.99
CA THR A 16 -11.46 -14.65 1.81
C THR A 16 -12.36 -13.65 1.09
N LEU A 17 -13.41 -14.13 0.41
CA LEU A 17 -14.36 -13.21 -0.23
C LEU A 17 -14.96 -12.22 0.77
N PHE A 18 -15.13 -12.61 2.04
CA PHE A 18 -15.57 -11.73 3.12
C PHE A 18 -14.55 -10.63 3.41
N ILE A 19 -13.27 -10.97 3.60
CA ILE A 19 -12.21 -9.98 3.84
C ILE A 19 -12.08 -9.02 2.65
N ILE A 20 -12.12 -9.57 1.43
CA ILE A 20 -12.04 -8.77 0.20
C ILE A 20 -13.23 -7.80 0.14
N ALA A 21 -14.46 -8.26 0.38
CA ALA A 21 -15.62 -7.39 0.38
C ALA A 21 -15.55 -6.32 1.48
N GLN A 22 -15.07 -6.67 2.67
CA GLN A 22 -14.88 -5.70 3.74
C GLN A 22 -13.91 -4.60 3.36
N GLN A 23 -12.84 -4.95 2.63
CA GLN A 23 -11.82 -4.00 2.18
C GLN A 23 -12.25 -3.18 0.95
N GLN A 24 -12.93 -3.81 -0.02
CA GLN A 24 -13.17 -3.23 -1.35
C GLN A 24 -14.58 -2.64 -1.51
N LEU A 25 -15.55 -3.16 -0.74
CA LEU A 25 -16.96 -2.72 -0.74
C LEU A 25 -17.36 -2.04 0.57
N GLY A 26 -16.46 -2.00 1.56
CA GLY A 26 -16.69 -1.42 2.90
C GLY A 26 -17.52 -2.30 3.83
N ASP A 27 -17.98 -3.46 3.38
CA ASP A 27 -18.80 -4.38 4.16
C ASP A 27 -18.54 -5.83 3.71
N GLY A 28 -18.06 -6.66 4.64
CA GLY A 28 -17.76 -8.07 4.37
C GLY A 28 -18.97 -8.89 3.95
N ASN A 29 -20.19 -8.50 4.36
CA ASN A 29 -21.42 -9.18 3.97
C ASN A 29 -21.76 -9.01 2.49
N ARG A 30 -21.13 -8.04 1.82
CA ARG A 30 -21.29 -7.79 0.38
C ARG A 30 -20.45 -8.73 -0.49
N TRP A 31 -19.81 -9.75 0.10
CA TRP A 31 -19.02 -10.72 -0.65
C TRP A 31 -19.78 -11.42 -1.78
N ARG A 32 -21.11 -11.57 -1.64
CA ARG A 32 -21.99 -12.13 -2.68
C ARG A 32 -22.11 -11.26 -3.92
N GLU A 33 -21.70 -10.00 -3.85
CA GLU A 33 -21.64 -9.12 -5.01
C GLU A 33 -20.38 -9.38 -5.84
N ILE A 34 -19.32 -9.96 -5.25
CA ILE A 34 -18.11 -10.34 -5.98
C ILE A 34 -18.47 -11.47 -6.97
N LYS A 35 -17.98 -11.32 -8.20
CA LYS A 35 -18.23 -12.25 -9.31
C LYS A 35 -16.93 -12.86 -9.82
N LYS A 36 -17.05 -14.00 -10.47
CA LYS A 36 -15.96 -14.59 -11.24
C LYS A 36 -15.71 -13.77 -12.52
N PRO A 37 -14.54 -13.92 -13.19
CA PRO A 37 -14.24 -13.23 -14.44
C PRO A 37 -15.22 -13.54 -15.59
N ASP A 38 -15.89 -14.68 -15.53
CA ASP A 38 -16.96 -15.08 -16.48
C ASP A 38 -18.32 -14.42 -16.17
N GLY A 39 -18.42 -13.62 -15.11
CA GLY A 39 -19.63 -12.93 -14.69
C GLY A 39 -20.58 -13.76 -13.81
N THR A 40 -20.23 -15.00 -13.47
CA THR A 40 -21.01 -15.85 -12.57
C THR A 40 -20.76 -15.49 -11.10
N SER A 41 -21.77 -15.72 -10.24
CA SER A 41 -21.64 -15.49 -8.80
C SER A 41 -20.87 -16.62 -8.13
N PHE A 42 -20.18 -16.32 -7.03
CA PHE A 42 -19.60 -17.33 -6.16
C PHE A 42 -20.70 -18.05 -5.36
N THR A 43 -20.61 -19.38 -5.29
CA THR A 43 -21.37 -20.18 -4.30
C THR A 43 -20.64 -20.18 -2.95
N ASP A 44 -21.31 -20.57 -1.86
CA ASP A 44 -20.65 -20.72 -0.56
C ASP A 44 -19.49 -21.75 -0.59
N GLN A 45 -19.61 -22.77 -1.46
CA GLN A 45 -18.52 -23.73 -1.70
C GLN A 45 -17.35 -23.10 -2.45
N ASP A 46 -17.60 -22.28 -3.48
CA ASP A 46 -16.54 -21.55 -4.17
C ASP A 46 -15.85 -20.56 -3.23
N ALA A 47 -16.61 -19.87 -2.38
CA ALA A 47 -16.11 -18.91 -1.41
C ALA A 47 -15.13 -19.55 -0.41
N SER A 48 -15.37 -20.81 -0.06
CA SER A 48 -14.51 -21.59 0.85
C SER A 48 -13.26 -22.16 0.15
N ASN A 49 -13.26 -22.21 -1.19
CA ASN A 49 -12.17 -22.77 -2.00
C ASN A 49 -11.48 -21.70 -2.86
N LEU A 50 -11.45 -20.46 -2.40
CA LEU A 50 -10.86 -19.34 -3.12
C LEU A 50 -9.34 -19.56 -3.29
N LEU A 51 -8.84 -19.49 -4.52
CA LEU A 51 -7.43 -19.77 -4.83
C LEU A 51 -6.60 -18.49 -4.87
N VAL A 52 -5.41 -18.52 -4.28
CA VAL A 52 -4.42 -17.45 -4.42
C VAL A 52 -4.02 -17.31 -5.89
N GLY A 53 -3.96 -16.07 -6.39
CA GLY A 53 -3.72 -15.76 -7.79
C GLY A 53 -4.97 -15.77 -8.67
N GLN A 54 -6.13 -16.16 -8.14
CA GLN A 54 -7.39 -16.12 -8.87
C GLN A 54 -7.83 -14.68 -9.13
N GLU A 55 -8.22 -14.37 -10.36
CA GLU A 55 -8.86 -13.11 -10.70
C GLU A 55 -10.35 -13.15 -10.34
N ILE A 56 -10.85 -12.09 -9.72
CA ILE A 56 -12.26 -11.88 -9.36
C ILE A 56 -12.70 -10.47 -9.74
N CYS A 57 -14.01 -10.25 -9.81
CA CYS A 57 -14.64 -9.00 -10.22
C CYS A 57 -15.45 -8.40 -9.09
N ILE A 58 -15.16 -7.16 -8.72
CA ILE A 58 -15.79 -6.48 -7.59
C ILE A 58 -16.68 -5.35 -8.13
N PRO A 59 -18.02 -5.48 -8.07
CA PRO A 59 -18.93 -4.48 -8.62
C PRO A 59 -19.02 -3.26 -7.70
N GLY A 60 -19.02 -2.06 -8.29
CA GLY A 60 -19.17 -0.83 -7.50
C GLY A 60 -18.08 -0.64 -6.44
N SER A 61 -16.95 -1.38 -6.54
CA SER A 61 -15.77 -1.01 -5.77
C SER A 61 -15.46 0.42 -6.13
N ILE A 62 -15.46 1.29 -5.13
CA ILE A 62 -14.75 2.55 -5.19
C ILE A 62 -13.27 2.19 -5.10
N SER A 63 -12.76 1.36 -6.02
CA SER A 63 -11.32 1.39 -6.24
C SER A 63 -11.06 2.83 -6.63
N PRO A 64 -10.05 3.48 -6.03
CA PRO A 64 -9.58 4.75 -6.56
C PRO A 64 -9.44 4.57 -8.08
N PRO A 65 -9.91 5.54 -8.89
CA PRO A 65 -9.72 5.47 -10.34
C PRO A 65 -8.27 5.06 -10.64
N PRO A 66 -8.01 4.28 -11.71
CA PRO A 66 -6.66 3.88 -12.07
C PRO A 66 -5.77 5.12 -11.93
N PRO A 67 -4.70 5.06 -11.13
CA PRO A 67 -4.12 6.26 -10.57
C PRO A 67 -3.75 7.24 -11.67
N SER A 68 -4.47 8.36 -11.72
CA SER A 68 -4.27 9.46 -12.67
C SER A 68 -3.02 10.21 -12.21
N GLY A 69 -1.85 9.74 -12.65
CA GLY A 69 -0.56 10.27 -12.23
C GLY A 69 0.58 9.50 -12.88
N ASN A 70 1.78 10.06 -12.84
CA ASN A 70 2.95 9.36 -13.34
C ASN A 70 3.29 8.20 -12.40
N GLN A 71 3.25 6.98 -12.92
CA GLN A 71 3.46 5.77 -12.12
C GLN A 71 4.91 5.31 -12.17
N ILE A 72 5.55 5.26 -11.01
CA ILE A 72 6.91 4.76 -10.86
C ILE A 72 6.86 3.45 -10.09
N LYS A 73 7.17 2.34 -10.76
CA LYS A 73 7.37 1.03 -10.12
C LYS A 73 8.69 1.02 -9.38
N LEU A 74 8.66 0.66 -8.10
CA LEU A 74 9.80 0.71 -7.19
C LEU A 74 9.94 -0.62 -6.42
N GLU A 75 11.17 -0.94 -6.04
CA GLU A 75 11.48 -1.95 -5.03
C GLU A 75 11.49 -1.28 -3.66
N ALA A 76 10.55 -1.66 -2.80
CA ALA A 76 10.48 -1.20 -1.42
C ALA A 76 11.32 -2.08 -0.49
N ARG A 77 12.11 -1.40 0.34
CA ARG A 77 12.69 -1.92 1.56
C ARG A 77 12.12 -1.14 2.74
N PHE A 78 12.50 -1.51 3.96
CA PHE A 78 11.92 -0.96 5.17
C PHE A 78 13.00 -0.65 6.18
N TYR A 79 12.90 0.52 6.78
CA TYR A 79 13.75 0.95 7.89
C TYR A 79 12.86 1.37 9.05
N SER A 80 13.32 1.17 10.28
CA SER A 80 12.47 1.30 11.44
C SER A 80 12.77 2.52 12.30
N MET A 81 11.73 3.03 12.95
CA MET A 81 11.86 4.04 13.99
C MET A 81 12.72 3.54 15.16
N GLU A 82 12.60 2.26 15.52
CA GLU A 82 13.38 1.61 16.56
C GLU A 82 14.90 1.68 16.29
N GLU A 83 15.33 1.39 15.06
CA GLU A 83 16.74 1.43 14.68
C GLU A 83 17.24 2.87 14.56
N THR A 84 16.45 3.73 13.90
CA THR A 84 16.84 5.13 13.68
C THR A 84 16.74 5.98 14.94
N ARG A 85 15.98 5.55 15.96
CA ARG A 85 15.72 6.29 17.20
C ARG A 85 15.24 7.71 16.93
N CYS A 86 14.31 7.86 15.99
CA CYS A 86 13.80 9.16 15.53
C CYS A 86 14.89 10.11 14.99
N HIS A 87 15.90 9.57 14.31
CA HIS A 87 16.84 10.40 13.56
C HIS A 87 16.09 11.34 12.60
N THR A 88 16.57 12.58 12.51
CA THR A 88 15.94 13.61 11.69
C THR A 88 16.12 13.27 10.20
N PRO A 89 15.04 13.20 9.41
CA PRO A 89 15.12 12.93 7.98
C PRO A 89 15.88 14.03 7.25
N ALA A 90 16.42 13.74 6.07
CA ALA A 90 17.15 14.72 5.26
C ALA A 90 16.33 15.99 4.93
N SER A 91 15.00 15.89 4.89
CA SER A 91 14.11 17.06 4.72
C SER A 91 13.95 17.94 5.96
N GLY A 92 14.35 17.46 7.13
CA GLY A 92 14.07 18.11 8.43
C GLY A 92 12.64 17.91 8.94
N VAL A 93 11.80 17.15 8.22
CA VAL A 93 10.37 16.97 8.55
C VAL A 93 10.08 15.47 8.72
N HIS A 94 9.42 15.12 9.82
CA HIS A 94 9.02 13.74 10.10
C HIS A 94 7.67 13.40 9.46
N GLY A 95 7.51 12.14 9.06
CA GLY A 95 6.20 11.58 8.71
C GLY A 95 5.75 10.54 9.74
N VAL A 96 4.81 9.71 9.33
CA VAL A 96 4.31 8.58 10.14
C VAL A 96 4.82 7.24 9.61
N THR A 97 4.75 6.21 10.45
CA THR A 97 5.08 4.83 10.06
C THR A 97 3.99 4.24 9.16
N LEU A 98 4.33 3.17 8.44
CA LEU A 98 3.39 2.44 7.59
C LEU A 98 2.15 1.98 8.37
N ARG A 99 2.34 1.38 9.55
CA ARG A 99 1.25 0.93 10.40
C ARG A 99 0.34 2.08 10.84
N ALA A 100 0.92 3.21 11.26
CA ALA A 100 0.16 4.39 11.65
C ALA A 100 -0.65 4.95 10.46
N ALA A 101 -0.03 5.06 9.29
CA ALA A 101 -0.71 5.51 8.07
C ALA A 101 -1.88 4.61 7.67
N LEU A 102 -1.69 3.28 7.73
CA LEU A 102 -2.75 2.29 7.47
C LEU A 102 -3.88 2.32 8.51
N ALA A 103 -3.58 2.72 9.74
CA ALA A 103 -4.55 2.93 10.80
C ALA A 103 -5.21 4.32 10.78
N GLY A 104 -4.86 5.19 9.83
CA GLY A 104 -5.35 6.57 9.75
C GLY A 104 -4.81 7.48 10.86
N GLN A 105 -3.70 7.10 11.49
CA GLN A 105 -3.02 7.87 12.53
C GLN A 105 -1.92 8.73 11.89
N TRP A 106 -2.20 10.03 11.74
CA TRP A 106 -1.36 10.97 10.97
C TRP A 106 -0.45 11.85 11.82
N GLN A 107 -0.22 11.47 13.08
CA GLN A 107 0.67 12.19 13.98
C GLN A 107 1.99 11.43 14.13
N SER A 108 3.11 12.14 13.91
CA SER A 108 4.45 11.59 14.12
C SER A 108 4.66 11.25 15.60
N GLN A 109 5.32 10.11 15.85
CA GLN A 109 5.81 9.75 17.19
C GLN A 109 7.16 10.42 17.52
N CYS A 110 7.85 10.95 16.50
CA CYS A 110 9.08 11.70 16.66
C CYS A 110 8.79 13.20 16.88
N GLN A 111 9.58 13.84 17.76
CA GLN A 111 9.45 15.27 18.06
C GLN A 111 9.92 16.14 16.89
N GLY A 112 9.35 17.34 16.75
CA GLY A 112 9.74 18.31 15.72
C GLY A 112 8.62 18.58 14.71
N GLN A 113 9.00 19.18 13.57
CA GLN A 113 8.06 19.43 12.48
C GLN A 113 7.64 18.11 11.83
N SER A 114 6.34 17.92 11.63
CA SER A 114 5.80 16.70 11.06
C SER A 114 4.74 16.94 10.00
N VAL A 115 4.61 16.00 9.07
CA VAL A 115 3.51 15.93 8.10
C VAL A 115 2.68 14.66 8.31
N GLY A 116 1.37 14.77 8.08
CA GLY A 116 0.44 13.65 8.15
C GLY A 116 0.51 12.74 6.93
N ARG A 117 1.68 12.16 6.65
CA ARG A 117 1.93 11.27 5.50
C ARG A 117 2.93 10.19 5.88
N LEU A 118 2.83 9.04 5.23
CA LEU A 118 3.83 7.97 5.35
C LEU A 118 5.20 8.50 4.95
N GLN A 119 6.17 8.35 5.85
CA GLN A 119 7.54 8.75 5.59
C GLN A 119 8.23 7.73 4.67
N CYS A 120 8.89 8.23 3.62
CA CYS A 120 9.72 7.43 2.74
C CYS A 120 11.10 8.08 2.52
N ALA A 121 12.13 7.23 2.43
CA ALA A 121 13.43 7.58 1.89
C ALA A 121 13.48 7.23 0.40
N VAL A 122 13.94 8.15 -0.44
CA VAL A 122 13.90 8.02 -1.91
C VAL A 122 15.23 8.41 -2.54
N ASP A 123 15.40 8.09 -3.83
CA ASP A 123 16.39 8.75 -4.70
C ASP A 123 15.80 10.09 -5.19
N PRO A 124 16.36 11.26 -4.81
CA PRO A 124 15.87 12.57 -5.24
C PRO A 124 15.83 12.79 -6.76
N ASN A 125 16.63 12.04 -7.53
CA ASN A 125 16.61 12.13 -9.00
C ASN A 125 15.42 11.38 -9.62
N VAL A 126 14.78 10.48 -8.86
CA VAL A 126 13.61 9.71 -9.30
C VAL A 126 12.34 10.29 -8.68
N ILE A 127 12.35 10.56 -7.38
CA ILE A 127 11.27 11.27 -6.66
C ILE A 127 11.93 12.40 -5.86
N PRO A 128 11.74 13.67 -6.25
CA PRO A 128 12.34 14.79 -5.53
C PRO A 128 11.93 14.83 -4.04
N LEU A 129 12.82 15.30 -3.17
CA LEU A 129 12.53 15.48 -1.74
C LEU A 129 11.32 16.43 -1.55
N LEU A 130 10.59 16.23 -0.44
CA LEU A 130 9.33 16.90 -0.08
C LEU A 130 8.17 16.64 -1.06
N THR A 131 8.34 15.76 -2.05
CA THR A 131 7.26 15.37 -2.95
C THR A 131 6.21 14.56 -2.20
N ASN A 132 4.96 15.01 -2.31
CA ASN A 132 3.79 14.28 -1.84
C ASN A 132 3.29 13.36 -2.96
N PHE A 133 3.06 12.10 -2.65
CA PHE A 133 2.58 11.12 -3.63
C PHE A 133 1.65 10.11 -2.97
N THR A 134 1.01 9.29 -3.79
CA THR A 134 0.27 8.11 -3.32
C THR A 134 1.13 6.89 -3.52
N LEU A 135 1.37 6.13 -2.45
CA LEU A 135 2.07 4.86 -2.51
C LEU A 135 1.07 3.73 -2.59
N MET A 136 1.04 3.02 -3.73
CA MET A 136 0.30 1.78 -3.89
C MET A 136 1.18 0.60 -3.44
N LEU A 137 0.75 -0.06 -2.37
CA LEU A 137 1.43 -1.22 -1.78
C LEU A 137 1.19 -2.49 -2.63
N TRP A 138 1.99 -3.52 -2.39
CA TRP A 138 1.88 -4.83 -3.04
C TRP A 138 0.52 -5.51 -2.80
N ASP A 139 -0.14 -5.19 -1.69
CA ASP A 139 -1.48 -5.67 -1.37
C ASP A 139 -2.61 -4.84 -2.03
N GLY A 140 -2.27 -3.79 -2.80
CA GLY A 140 -3.22 -2.95 -3.53
C GLY A 140 -3.77 -1.79 -2.71
N ARG A 141 -3.45 -1.71 -1.41
CA ARG A 141 -3.81 -0.55 -0.58
C ARG A 141 -3.02 0.67 -1.05
N GLN A 142 -3.66 1.83 -0.98
CA GLN A 142 -3.06 3.11 -1.32
C GLN A 142 -2.89 3.96 -0.06
N VAL A 143 -1.69 4.52 0.11
CA VAL A 143 -1.33 5.29 1.30
C VAL A 143 -0.76 6.65 0.87
N PRO A 144 -1.27 7.77 1.39
CA PRO A 144 -0.62 9.07 1.25
C PRO A 144 0.79 9.04 1.83
N ALA A 145 1.79 9.31 0.99
CA ALA A 145 3.20 9.26 1.35
C ALA A 145 3.90 10.59 1.00
N ALA A 146 5.09 10.77 1.57
CA ALA A 146 5.97 11.89 1.31
C ALA A 146 7.44 11.43 1.25
N ALA A 147 8.18 11.98 0.30
CA ALA A 147 9.62 11.81 0.17
C ALA A 147 10.31 12.72 1.19
N LEU A 148 10.59 12.23 2.39
CA LEU A 148 11.13 13.07 3.48
C LEU A 148 12.59 12.77 3.79
N ASP A 149 13.11 11.65 3.30
CA ASP A 149 14.45 11.22 3.61
C ASP A 149 15.21 10.74 2.37
N ILE A 150 16.52 10.55 2.52
CA ILE A 150 17.38 9.95 1.50
C ILE A 150 18.23 8.86 2.14
N GLY A 151 18.46 7.77 1.40
CA GLY A 151 19.39 6.73 1.81
C GLY A 151 20.50 6.59 0.78
N THR A 152 21.75 6.47 1.22
CA THR A 152 22.90 6.25 0.32
C THR A 152 22.78 4.95 -0.49
N ALA A 153 21.99 3.98 0.01
CA ALA A 153 21.66 2.74 -0.68
C ALA A 153 20.38 2.80 -1.54
N ILE A 154 19.65 3.92 -1.49
CA ILE A 154 18.38 4.14 -2.20
C ILE A 154 18.66 4.94 -3.46
N LEU A 155 19.15 4.21 -4.47
CA LEU A 155 19.49 4.74 -5.79
C LEU A 155 18.60 4.09 -6.86
N GLY A 156 18.15 4.90 -7.82
CA GLY A 156 17.27 4.49 -8.90
C GLY A 156 15.87 4.14 -8.43
N LYS A 157 15.32 3.02 -8.93
CA LYS A 157 13.93 2.61 -8.67
C LYS A 157 13.76 1.89 -7.32
N LYS A 158 14.31 2.49 -6.25
CA LYS A 158 14.22 1.97 -4.89
C LYS A 158 13.57 2.99 -3.98
N ILE A 159 12.92 2.50 -2.94
CA ILE A 159 12.32 3.29 -1.89
C ILE A 159 12.46 2.57 -0.56
N ASP A 160 12.68 3.31 0.51
CA ASP A 160 12.72 2.79 1.86
C ASP A 160 11.49 3.33 2.60
N ILE A 161 10.65 2.44 3.12
CA ILE A 161 9.40 2.78 3.79
C ILE A 161 9.62 2.75 5.30
N PHE A 162 9.18 3.81 5.99
CA PHE A 162 9.34 3.91 7.43
C PHE A 162 8.34 3.04 8.19
N VAL A 163 8.83 2.20 9.10
CA VAL A 163 8.03 1.28 9.92
C VAL A 163 8.33 1.47 11.41
N ASP A 164 7.54 0.85 12.30
CA ASP A 164 7.71 1.04 13.74
C ASP A 164 8.95 0.28 14.26
N THR A 165 9.09 -1.00 13.90
CA THR A 165 10.06 -1.91 14.54
C THR A 165 10.99 -2.60 13.55
N VAL A 166 12.15 -3.03 14.03
CA VAL A 166 13.11 -3.82 13.22
C VAL A 166 12.49 -5.14 12.77
N GLN A 167 11.76 -5.81 13.66
CA GLN A 167 11.12 -7.10 13.34
C GLN A 167 10.04 -6.95 12.25
N GLU A 168 9.30 -5.84 12.25
CA GLU A 168 8.35 -5.52 11.18
C GLU A 168 9.05 -5.38 9.83
N ALA A 169 10.16 -4.63 9.78
CA ALA A 169 10.96 -4.49 8.55
C ALA A 169 11.45 -5.85 8.02
N ILE A 170 11.94 -6.72 8.91
CA ILE A 170 12.41 -8.07 8.56
C ILE A 170 11.25 -8.92 8.01
N ASN A 171 10.09 -8.90 8.67
CA ASN A 171 8.94 -9.71 8.27
C ASN A 171 8.35 -9.29 6.93
N LEU A 172 8.36 -7.98 6.64
CA LEU A 172 7.89 -7.45 5.36
C LEU A 172 8.85 -7.79 4.21
N GLY A 173 10.16 -7.83 4.48
CA GLY A 173 11.16 -8.16 3.47
C GLY A 173 11.23 -7.12 2.35
N VAL A 174 11.54 -7.55 1.13
CA VAL A 174 11.50 -6.67 -0.05
C VAL A 174 10.14 -6.79 -0.72
N GLN A 175 9.51 -5.67 -1.04
CA GLN A 175 8.16 -5.66 -1.64
C GLN A 175 8.08 -4.77 -2.89
N PRO A 176 7.33 -5.18 -3.93
CA PRO A 176 7.07 -4.31 -5.06
C PRO A 176 6.03 -3.25 -4.69
N VAL A 177 6.30 -1.98 -5.00
CA VAL A 177 5.34 -0.87 -4.80
C VAL A 177 5.29 0.02 -6.03
N THR A 178 4.26 0.87 -6.10
CA THR A 178 4.15 1.90 -7.14
C THR A 178 3.91 3.25 -6.50
N ALA A 179 4.78 4.21 -6.76
CA ALA A 179 4.53 5.61 -6.44
C ALA A 179 3.71 6.25 -7.58
N ILE A 180 2.68 6.98 -7.22
CA ILE A 180 1.80 7.71 -8.13
C ILE A 180 1.97 9.20 -7.81
N LEU A 181 2.60 9.91 -8.75
CA LEU A 181 2.92 11.34 -8.68
C LEU A 181 1.87 12.19 -9.39
#